data_AF-A0A1J4WIT4-F1
#
_entry.id   AF-A0A1J4WIT4-F1
#
_cell.length_a   1.000
_cell.length_b   1.000
_cell.length_c   1.000
_cell.angle_alpha   90.00
_cell.angle_beta   90.00
_cell.angle_gamma   90.00
#
_symmetry.space_group_name_H-M   'P 1'
#
loop_
_entity.id
_entity.type
_entity.pdbx_description
1 polymer ?
#
loop_
_entity_poly.entity_id
_entity_poly.type
_entity_poly.pdbx_seq_one_letter_code
_entity_poly.pdbx_strand_id
1 'polypeptide(L)'
;MSSFEHAEPSLGLLIKESREKQARIAERVFLLKHFFEALKKIDSQGGKSEASRLEKILTYLSDDSCERLAIPENKEDRQGLIDLVVEQIDALAKELEQAESEMATAWQRSGKELKDYKVGSEKPAGVVELEERQIFLIGAQKTLQSLFNELTRWGI
;
A
#
# COMPACT_ATOMS: atom_id res chain seq x y z
N MET A 1 15.88 -26.21 30.42
CA MET A 1 15.19 -25.15 29.64
C MET A 1 15.79 -25.19 28.24
N SER A 2 14.99 -25.55 27.23
CA SER A 2 15.44 -25.71 25.85
C SER A 2 15.46 -24.34 25.16
N SER A 3 16.62 -23.91 24.64
CA SER A 3 16.67 -22.83 23.66
C SER A 3 15.98 -23.32 22.40
N PHE A 4 14.81 -22.77 22.10
CA PHE A 4 14.22 -22.89 20.77
C PHE A 4 15.00 -21.97 19.84
N GLU A 5 15.95 -22.56 19.12
CA GLU A 5 16.61 -21.95 17.97
C GLU A 5 15.51 -21.48 17.00
N HIS A 6 15.26 -20.16 16.91
CA HIS A 6 14.33 -19.62 15.93
C HIS A 6 15.00 -19.80 14.56
N ALA A 7 14.66 -20.90 13.88
CA ALA A 7 15.08 -21.12 12.51
C ALA A 7 14.67 -19.88 11.70
N GLU A 8 15.66 -19.16 11.17
CA GLU A 8 15.39 -17.98 10.37
C GLU A 8 14.54 -18.39 9.15
N PRO A 9 13.46 -17.66 8.82
CA PRO A 9 12.61 -17.99 7.69
C PRO A 9 13.41 -18.02 6.38
N SER A 10 13.12 -19.01 5.54
CA SER A 10 13.81 -19.18 4.26
C SER A 10 13.51 -18.02 3.30
N LEU A 11 14.42 -17.74 2.37
CA LEU A 11 14.22 -16.68 1.37
C LEU A 11 12.92 -16.90 0.58
N GLY A 12 12.60 -18.15 0.22
CA GLY A 12 11.35 -18.49 -0.45
C GLY A 12 10.09 -18.19 0.38
N LEU A 13 10.13 -18.41 1.70
CA LEU A 13 9.02 -18.07 2.60
C LEU A 13 8.87 -16.55 2.72
N LEU A 14 9.98 -15.83 2.90
CA LEU A 14 10.01 -14.36 2.93
C LEU A 14 9.45 -13.75 1.63
N ILE A 15 9.79 -14.34 0.48
CA ILE A 15 9.27 -13.93 -0.84
C ILE A 15 7.77 -14.20 -0.98
N LYS A 16 7.27 -15.34 -0.48
CA LYS A 16 5.84 -15.67 -0.58
C LYS A 16 4.98 -14.74 0.28
N GLU A 17 5.30 -14.60 1.56
CA GLU A 17 4.58 -13.71 2.48
C GLU A 17 4.60 -12.26 1.99
N SER A 18 5.73 -11.88 1.40
CA SER A 18 5.93 -10.62 0.71
C SER A 18 4.93 -10.38 -0.43
N ARG A 19 4.64 -11.36 -1.29
CA ARG A 19 3.71 -11.20 -2.42
C ARG A 19 2.27 -10.93 -1.95
N GLU A 20 1.83 -11.63 -0.91
CA GLU A 20 0.49 -11.43 -0.34
C GLU A 20 0.35 -10.02 0.27
N LYS A 21 1.38 -9.56 0.98
CA LYS A 21 1.45 -8.17 1.48
C LYS A 21 1.47 -7.17 0.33
N GLN A 22 2.26 -7.42 -0.71
CA GLN A 22 2.35 -6.56 -1.89
C GLN A 22 1.00 -6.41 -2.60
N ALA A 23 0.25 -7.51 -2.78
CA ALA A 23 -1.08 -7.49 -3.37
C ALA A 23 -2.06 -6.64 -2.55
N ARG A 24 -2.05 -6.80 -1.21
CA ARG A 24 -2.88 -6.00 -0.30
C ARG A 24 -2.53 -4.51 -0.37
N ILE A 25 -1.23 -4.18 -0.35
CA ILE A 25 -0.76 -2.79 -0.49
C ILE A 25 -1.20 -2.22 -1.84
N ALA A 26 -1.03 -2.97 -2.93
CA ALA A 26 -1.42 -2.55 -4.27
C ALA A 26 -2.93 -2.24 -4.35
N GLU A 27 -3.75 -3.12 -3.79
CA GLU A 27 -5.20 -2.96 -3.70
C GLU A 27 -5.58 -1.70 -2.92
N ARG A 28 -5.00 -1.47 -1.74
CA ARG A 28 -5.28 -0.28 -0.92
C ARG A 28 -4.84 1.01 -1.60
N VAL A 29 -3.64 1.04 -2.20
CA VAL A 29 -3.18 2.20 -3.01
C VAL A 29 -4.15 2.49 -4.15
N PHE A 30 -4.61 1.44 -4.84
CA PHE A 30 -5.56 1.56 -5.95
C PHE A 30 -6.92 2.12 -5.50
N LEU A 31 -7.45 1.62 -4.39
CA LEU A 31 -8.69 2.10 -3.78
C LEU A 31 -8.58 3.58 -3.38
N LEU A 32 -7.49 3.95 -2.70
CA LEU A 32 -7.24 5.35 -2.32
C LEU A 32 -7.19 6.26 -3.55
N LYS A 33 -6.44 5.87 -4.59
CA LYS A 33 -6.37 6.65 -5.84
C LYS A 33 -7.76 6.90 -6.45
N HIS A 34 -8.59 5.86 -6.52
CA HIS A 34 -9.94 5.99 -7.05
C HIS A 34 -10.89 6.76 -6.14
N PHE A 35 -10.69 6.68 -4.82
CA PHE A 35 -11.38 7.53 -3.86
C PHE A 35 -11.11 9.00 -4.20
N PHE A 36 -9.84 9.38 -4.35
CA PHE A 36 -9.45 10.75 -4.70
C PHE A 36 -10.05 11.23 -6.02
N GLU A 37 -10.00 10.39 -7.06
CA GLU A 37 -10.60 10.72 -8.35
C GLU A 37 -12.10 10.96 -8.26
N ALA A 38 -12.82 10.13 -7.51
CA ALA A 38 -14.26 10.28 -7.34
C ALA A 38 -14.59 11.52 -6.49
N LEU A 39 -13.80 11.79 -5.44
CA LEU A 39 -13.95 13.00 -4.62
C LEU A 39 -13.74 14.28 -5.45
N LYS A 40 -12.69 14.32 -6.29
CA LYS A 40 -12.43 15.40 -7.28
C LYS A 40 -13.62 15.64 -8.21
N LYS A 41 -14.25 14.58 -8.67
CA LYS A 41 -15.40 14.69 -9.56
C LYS A 41 -16.66 15.18 -8.85
N ILE A 42 -16.90 14.77 -7.60
CA ILE A 42 -18.03 15.28 -6.83
C ILE A 42 -17.89 16.79 -6.60
N ASP A 43 -16.69 17.23 -6.22
CA ASP A 43 -16.42 18.66 -5.99
C ASP A 43 -16.59 19.49 -7.27
N SER A 44 -16.14 18.98 -8.42
CA SER A 44 -16.21 19.71 -9.69
C SER A 44 -17.53 19.58 -10.46
N GLN A 45 -18.31 18.51 -10.26
CA GLN A 45 -19.48 18.18 -11.11
C GLN A 45 -20.78 17.92 -10.33
N GLY A 46 -20.76 17.91 -8.99
CA GLY A 46 -21.96 17.69 -8.16
C GLY A 46 -22.61 16.30 -8.32
N GLY A 47 -21.82 15.28 -8.69
CA GLY A 47 -22.34 14.01 -9.22
C GLY A 47 -22.81 12.98 -8.18
N LYS A 48 -24.12 12.64 -8.19
CA LYS A 48 -24.70 11.53 -7.42
C LYS A 48 -24.10 10.15 -7.74
N SER A 49 -23.65 9.93 -8.98
CA SER A 49 -23.03 8.67 -9.40
C SER A 49 -21.64 8.44 -8.78
N GLU A 50 -20.88 9.51 -8.58
CA GLU A 50 -19.55 9.43 -7.97
C GLU A 50 -19.67 9.28 -6.45
N ALA A 51 -20.75 9.79 -5.82
CA ALA A 51 -21.05 9.49 -4.42
C ALA A 51 -21.28 7.99 -4.19
N SER A 52 -22.14 7.34 -4.96
CA SER A 52 -22.34 5.88 -4.83
C SER A 52 -21.05 5.08 -5.09
N ARG A 53 -20.15 5.59 -5.95
CA ARG A 53 -18.84 4.97 -6.19
C ARG A 53 -17.92 5.12 -4.97
N LEU A 54 -17.87 6.28 -4.35
CA LEU A 54 -17.10 6.54 -3.14
C LEU A 54 -17.56 5.67 -1.96
N GLU A 55 -18.87 5.47 -1.77
CA GLU A 55 -19.42 4.61 -0.70
C GLU A 55 -18.91 3.17 -0.82
N LYS A 56 -18.84 2.66 -2.06
CA LYS A 56 -18.28 1.33 -2.34
C LYS A 56 -16.79 1.29 -1.98
N ILE A 57 -16.02 2.30 -2.38
CA ILE A 57 -14.58 2.36 -2.11
C ILE A 57 -14.32 2.42 -0.60
N LEU A 58 -15.09 3.22 0.14
CA LEU A 58 -15.01 3.29 1.60
C LEU A 58 -15.30 1.94 2.27
N THR A 59 -16.27 1.19 1.74
CA THR A 59 -16.58 -0.17 2.22
C THR A 59 -15.38 -1.11 2.09
N TYR A 60 -14.59 -0.98 1.01
CA TYR A 60 -13.38 -1.78 0.82
C TYR A 60 -12.16 -1.27 1.61
N LEU A 61 -12.17 0.00 2.03
CA LEU A 61 -11.06 0.58 2.81
C LEU A 61 -11.21 0.35 4.32
N SER A 62 -12.41 0.05 4.84
CA SER A 62 -12.68 -0.03 6.28
C SER A 62 -12.62 -1.43 6.91
N ASP A 63 -12.09 -2.43 6.18
CA ASP A 63 -11.82 -3.82 6.62
C ASP A 63 -12.66 -4.30 7.83
N ASP A 64 -13.94 -4.63 7.59
CA ASP A 64 -14.94 -5.19 8.54
C ASP A 64 -15.70 -4.24 9.48
N SER A 65 -15.41 -2.94 9.56
CA SER A 65 -16.27 -2.00 10.31
C SER A 65 -17.41 -1.46 9.43
N CYS A 66 -18.46 -2.26 9.34
CA CYS A 66 -19.62 -2.10 8.46
C CYS A 66 -20.61 -1.02 8.93
N GLU A 67 -20.14 0.19 9.24
CA GLU A 67 -21.03 1.35 9.17
C GLU A 67 -20.97 1.89 7.74
N ARG A 68 -22.11 1.80 7.03
CA ARG A 68 -22.29 2.48 5.75
C ARG A 68 -22.08 3.97 6.00
N LEU A 69 -20.88 4.46 5.74
CA LEU A 69 -20.59 5.88 5.72
C LEU A 69 -21.32 6.48 4.52
N ALA A 70 -22.53 7.00 4.78
CA ALA A 70 -23.26 7.78 3.80
C ALA A 70 -22.42 9.01 3.46
N ILE A 71 -22.23 9.29 2.18
CA ILE A 71 -21.42 10.45 1.80
C ILE A 71 -22.26 11.69 2.05
N PRO A 72 -21.79 12.56 2.93
CA PRO A 72 -22.57 13.71 3.29
C PRO A 72 -22.61 14.74 2.14
N GLU A 73 -23.79 15.32 1.95
CA GLU A 73 -24.01 16.36 0.95
C GLU A 73 -23.32 17.67 1.32
N ASN A 74 -23.16 17.95 2.62
CA ASN A 74 -22.52 19.16 3.13
C ASN A 74 -20.97 19.02 3.13
N LYS A 75 -20.26 20.15 3.21
CA LYS A 75 -18.79 20.17 3.17
C LYS A 75 -18.14 19.82 4.52
N GLU A 76 -18.80 20.13 5.64
CA GLU A 76 -18.27 19.92 7.00
C GLU A 76 -18.24 18.43 7.37
N ASP A 77 -19.25 17.65 7.00
CA ASP A 77 -19.30 16.22 7.25
C ASP A 77 -18.35 15.44 6.30
N ARG A 78 -17.93 16.03 5.17
CA ARG A 78 -16.90 15.43 4.29
C ARG A 78 -15.51 15.44 4.93
N GLN A 79 -15.29 16.28 5.94
CA GLN A 79 -14.04 16.30 6.70
C GLN A 79 -13.81 14.96 7.42
N GLY A 80 -14.86 14.34 7.98
CA GLY A 80 -14.72 13.03 8.61
C GLY A 80 -14.32 11.92 7.63
N LEU A 81 -14.73 12.00 6.36
CA LEU A 81 -14.29 11.08 5.31
C LEU A 81 -12.83 11.33 4.90
N ILE A 82 -12.42 12.60 4.87
CA ILE A 82 -11.04 12.99 4.62
C ILE A 82 -10.13 12.47 5.74
N ASP A 83 -10.53 12.66 7.00
CA ASP A 83 -9.76 12.24 8.17
C ASP A 83 -9.57 10.71 8.16
N LEU A 84 -10.65 9.95 7.89
CA LEU A 84 -10.55 8.49 7.70
C LEU A 84 -9.56 8.11 6.61
N VAL A 85 -9.56 8.84 5.48
CA VAL A 85 -8.65 8.56 4.37
C VAL A 85 -7.21 8.92 4.69
N VAL A 86 -6.98 10.00 5.45
CA VAL A 86 -5.67 10.34 5.99
C VAL A 86 -5.17 9.23 6.91
N GLU A 87 -6.02 8.72 7.82
CA GLU A 87 -5.68 7.58 8.69
C GLU A 87 -5.32 6.33 7.88
N GLN A 88 -6.05 6.06 6.78
CA GLN A 88 -5.73 4.93 5.89
C GLN A 88 -4.40 5.14 5.14
N ILE A 89 -4.10 6.36 4.70
CA ILE A 89 -2.80 6.70 4.09
C ILE A 89 -1.67 6.49 5.11
N ASP A 90 -1.84 6.96 6.34
CA ASP A 90 -0.84 6.81 7.40
C ASP A 90 -0.61 5.33 7.78
N ALA A 91 -1.69 4.55 7.91
CA ALA A 91 -1.61 3.12 8.17
C ALA A 91 -0.87 2.39 7.04
N LEU A 92 -1.19 2.71 5.78
CA LEU A 92 -0.55 2.11 4.63
C LEU A 92 0.91 2.58 4.45
N ALA A 93 1.24 3.81 4.85
CA ALA A 93 2.62 4.30 4.88
C ALA A 93 3.47 3.50 5.88
N LYS A 94 2.94 3.19 7.07
CA LYS A 94 3.60 2.33 8.06
C LYS A 94 3.78 0.90 7.54
N GLU A 95 2.76 0.34 6.87
CA GLU A 95 2.87 -0.98 6.24
C GLU A 95 3.95 -1.03 5.14
N LEU A 96 4.07 0.05 4.35
CA LEU A 96 5.12 0.18 3.34
C LEU A 96 6.50 0.27 3.98
N GLU A 97 6.69 1.07 5.02
CA GLU A 97 7.95 1.18 5.76
C GLU A 97 8.37 -0.18 6.33
N GLN A 98 7.43 -0.93 6.92
CA GLN A 98 7.69 -2.28 7.40
C GLN A 98 8.07 -3.23 6.26
N ALA A 99 7.37 -3.16 5.13
CA ALA A 99 7.69 -3.98 3.95
C ALA A 99 9.06 -3.65 3.36
N GLU A 100 9.50 -2.39 3.42
CA GLU A 100 10.84 -1.96 3.01
C GLU A 100 11.93 -2.46 3.95
N SER A 101 11.68 -2.44 5.26
CA SER A 101 12.60 -3.01 6.25
C SER A 101 12.78 -4.52 6.06
N GLU A 102 11.69 -5.24 5.82
CA GLU A 102 11.71 -6.68 5.46
C GLU A 102 12.48 -6.91 4.15
N MET A 103 12.28 -6.03 3.18
CA MET A 103 12.95 -6.07 1.89
C MET A 103 14.48 -5.85 2.02
N ALA A 104 14.91 -4.89 2.83
CA ALA A 104 16.31 -4.65 3.12
C ALA A 104 16.96 -5.87 3.79
N THR A 105 16.25 -6.51 4.71
CA THR A 105 16.71 -7.76 5.36
C THR A 105 16.85 -8.90 4.35
N ALA A 106 15.88 -9.07 3.45
CA ALA A 106 15.92 -10.07 2.39
C ALA A 106 17.10 -9.83 1.43
N TRP A 107 17.38 -8.57 1.06
CA TRP A 107 18.55 -8.17 0.27
C TRP A 107 19.89 -8.47 0.97
N GLN A 108 19.99 -8.18 2.27
CA GLN A 108 21.20 -8.52 3.02
C GLN A 108 21.45 -10.04 3.03
N ARG A 109 20.39 -10.85 3.10
CA ARG A 109 20.48 -12.32 3.08
C ARG A 109 20.76 -12.89 1.69
N SER A 110 20.21 -12.27 0.62
CA SER A 110 20.49 -12.68 -0.77
C SER A 110 21.93 -12.43 -1.19
N GLY A 111 22.69 -11.62 -0.43
CA GLY A 111 24.14 -11.47 -0.58
C GLY A 111 24.92 -12.79 -0.51
N LYS A 112 24.37 -13.87 0.06
CA LYS A 112 24.95 -15.23 -0.03
C LYS A 112 24.68 -15.89 -1.39
N GLU A 113 23.47 -15.73 -1.95
CA GLU A 113 23.11 -16.27 -3.28
C GLU A 113 23.79 -15.50 -4.42
N LEU A 114 24.01 -14.19 -4.22
CA LEU A 114 24.73 -13.33 -5.16
C LEU A 114 26.23 -13.57 -5.20
N LYS A 115 26.84 -14.20 -4.18
CA LYS A 115 28.28 -14.54 -4.20
C LYS A 115 28.63 -15.52 -5.31
N ASP A 116 27.67 -16.38 -5.67
CA ASP A 116 27.81 -17.36 -6.74
C ASP A 116 27.31 -16.84 -8.10
N TYR A 117 26.73 -15.63 -8.12
CA TYR A 117 26.27 -14.98 -9.34
C TYR A 117 27.45 -14.45 -10.17
N LYS A 118 27.59 -14.96 -11.40
CA LYS A 118 28.56 -14.47 -12.38
C LYS A 118 27.90 -13.45 -13.31
N VAL A 119 28.46 -12.24 -13.37
CA VAL A 119 28.03 -11.18 -14.30
C VAL A 119 27.99 -11.72 -15.74
N GLY A 120 26.86 -11.54 -16.42
CA GLY A 120 26.60 -12.09 -17.76
C GLY A 120 25.85 -13.43 -17.78
N SER A 121 25.57 -14.02 -16.61
CA SER A 121 24.65 -15.15 -16.46
C SER A 121 23.23 -14.65 -16.13
N GLU A 122 22.22 -15.51 -16.30
CA GLU A 122 20.86 -15.23 -15.86
C GLU A 122 20.84 -14.94 -14.34
N LYS A 123 20.18 -13.86 -13.94
CA LYS A 123 20.05 -13.51 -12.53
C LYS A 123 19.25 -14.62 -11.80
N PRO A 124 19.60 -14.98 -10.56
CA PRO A 124 18.79 -15.91 -9.79
C PRO A 124 17.36 -15.38 -9.67
N ALA A 125 16.36 -16.26 -9.82
CA ALA A 125 14.95 -15.86 -9.75
C ALA A 125 14.62 -15.08 -8.46
N GLY A 126 15.17 -15.50 -7.31
CA GLY A 126 15.02 -14.78 -6.04
C GLY A 126 15.53 -13.34 -6.08
N VAL A 127 16.62 -13.06 -6.80
CA VAL A 127 17.17 -11.70 -6.95
C VAL A 127 16.27 -10.85 -7.85
N VAL A 128 15.75 -11.41 -8.94
CA VAL A 128 14.82 -10.70 -9.84
C VAL A 128 13.55 -10.30 -9.11
N GLU A 129 12.95 -11.23 -8.34
CA GLU A 129 11.75 -10.94 -7.56
C GLU A 129 11.99 -9.87 -6.49
N LEU A 130 13.19 -9.86 -5.89
CA LEU A 130 13.58 -8.82 -4.96
C LEU A 130 13.67 -7.44 -5.65
N GLU A 131 14.23 -7.36 -6.86
CA GLU A 131 14.29 -6.11 -7.64
C GLU A 131 12.88 -5.62 -8.02
N GLU A 132 12.03 -6.50 -8.54
CA GLU A 132 10.64 -6.17 -8.91
C GLU A 132 9.85 -5.65 -7.69
N ARG A 133 10.04 -6.27 -6.52
CA ARG A 133 9.43 -5.79 -5.28
C ARG A 133 9.94 -4.41 -4.88
N GLN A 134 11.24 -4.16 -4.96
CA GLN A 134 11.78 -2.84 -4.63
C GLN A 134 11.21 -1.76 -5.55
N ILE A 135 11.09 -2.05 -6.85
CA ILE A 135 10.46 -1.14 -7.81
C ILE A 135 9.01 -0.85 -7.43
N PHE A 136 8.25 -1.88 -7.06
CA PHE A 136 6.87 -1.72 -6.60
C PHE A 136 6.77 -0.84 -5.35
N LEU A 137 7.57 -1.11 -4.30
CA LEU A 137 7.51 -0.38 -3.03
C LEU A 137 7.79 1.11 -3.25
N ILE A 138 8.81 1.44 -4.04
CA ILE A 138 9.12 2.82 -4.43
C ILE A 138 7.96 3.46 -5.20
N GLY A 139 7.33 2.71 -6.12
CA GLY A 139 6.18 3.19 -6.89
C GLY A 139 4.95 3.46 -6.01
N ALA A 140 4.67 2.57 -5.05
CA ALA A 140 3.58 2.71 -4.09
C ALA A 140 3.79 3.91 -3.17
N GLN A 141 5.00 4.09 -2.62
CA GLN A 141 5.36 5.25 -1.80
C GLN A 141 5.19 6.57 -2.55
N LYS A 142 5.71 6.67 -3.78
CA LYS A 142 5.53 7.86 -4.61
C LYS A 142 4.05 8.16 -4.87
N THR A 143 3.25 7.12 -5.08
CA THR A 143 1.80 7.27 -5.27
C THR A 143 1.15 7.83 -4.01
N LEU A 144 1.44 7.27 -2.83
CA LEU A 144 0.88 7.77 -1.57
C LEU A 144 1.31 9.20 -1.27
N GLN A 145 2.59 9.53 -1.49
CA GLN A 145 3.08 10.89 -1.32
C GLN A 145 2.36 11.87 -2.26
N SER A 146 2.10 11.46 -3.51
CA SER A 146 1.30 12.25 -4.44
C SER A 146 -0.13 12.45 -3.95
N LEU A 147 -0.78 11.40 -3.44
CA LEU A 147 -2.15 11.50 -2.91
C LEU A 147 -2.21 12.39 -1.66
N PHE A 148 -1.24 12.28 -0.75
CA PHE A 148 -1.13 13.13 0.42
C PHE A 148 -0.92 14.61 0.03
N ASN A 149 -0.01 14.90 -0.91
CA ASN A 149 0.18 16.26 -1.40
C ASN A 149 -1.08 16.85 -2.05
N GLU A 150 -1.88 16.00 -2.72
CA GLU A 150 -3.16 16.42 -3.30
C GLU A 150 -4.20 16.72 -2.22
N LEU A 151 -4.28 15.92 -1.14
CA LEU A 151 -5.07 16.24 0.05
C LEU A 151 -4.67 17.60 0.62
N THR A 152 -3.38 17.80 0.86
CA THR A 152 -2.89 19.03 1.49
C THR A 152 -3.20 20.26 0.65
N ARG A 153 -3.08 20.14 -0.69
CA ARG A 153 -3.40 21.22 -1.62
C ARG A 153 -4.87 21.63 -1.60
N TRP A 154 -5.77 20.73 -1.22
CA TRP A 154 -7.20 21.02 -1.07
C TRP A 154 -7.54 21.82 0.19
N GLY A 155 -6.53 22.21 0.98
CA GLY A 155 -6.71 22.98 2.21
C GLY A 155 -7.05 22.10 3.41
N ILE A 156 -6.57 20.85 3.36
CA ILE A 156 -6.58 19.88 4.47
C ILE A 156 -5.19 19.87 5.09
#